data_AF-A0A497FM29-F1
#
_entry.id   AF-A0A497FM29-F1
#
_cell.length_a   1.000
_cell.length_b   1.000
_cell.length_c   1.000
_cell.angle_alpha   90.00
_cell.angle_beta   90.00
_cell.angle_gamma   90.00
#
_symmetry.space_group_name_H-M   'P 1'
#
loop_
_entity.id
_entity.type
_entity.pdbx_description
1 polymer ?
#
loop_
_entity_poly.entity_id
_entity_poly.type
_entity_poly.pdbx_seq_one_letter_code
_entity_poly.pdbx_strand_id
1 'polypeptide(L)'
;MLKKSIAIILASIFLLSLFVPQLVLRAQPSIKITVTPREVFAGDQVDVVVILLNSSTGNPLPETKVNVMIRNPEGLVVVKLQSLTDEQGIVSLNVKTEEDWPPGVYVIIVTVADVVQLKTFKIKVPETRERYVNTTRRAIEMMIKKVSIIVNQTGNEALREKLNQAIQLYKEGNYSVAFKMLLQATHQVRNRFKAIHRGRENVTRGLSTAIQRHKEVIEKLKAIIAKLEEKGFNATIAKALLEKAEAQLHNASVMLHGGKANLTARIMAQIMKNIGDAFSNLKRHGEKVSIQKMKEHIDRLLSSKNIPEPVKEKLQKLKALLETGNFTKMREFAKRYHIVLKEAKIRRYIMGKVWNMTGVPKGLGKHVVIKVGKVAKGNFTGGIPKGGNATRGRGHSQGRRQGHGG
;
A
#
# COMPACT_ATOMS: atom_id res chain seq x y z
N MET A 1 -79.11 -17.40 -6.76
CA MET A 1 -78.57 -17.06 -8.11
C MET A 1 -77.28 -17.80 -8.47
N LEU A 2 -76.40 -18.14 -7.52
CA LEU A 2 -75.09 -18.78 -7.77
C LEU A 2 -75.13 -20.14 -8.52
N LYS A 3 -76.16 -20.97 -8.30
CA LYS A 3 -76.26 -22.31 -8.93
C LYS A 3 -76.57 -22.27 -10.44
N LYS A 4 -77.28 -21.24 -10.93
CA LYS A 4 -77.59 -21.12 -12.37
C LYS A 4 -76.36 -20.65 -13.17
N SER A 5 -75.52 -19.80 -12.57
CA SER A 5 -74.29 -19.30 -13.20
C SER A 5 -73.24 -20.40 -13.38
N ILE A 6 -73.08 -21.31 -12.41
CA ILE A 6 -72.14 -22.44 -12.52
C ILE A 6 -72.58 -23.44 -13.58
N ALA A 7 -73.88 -23.72 -13.69
CA ALA A 7 -74.41 -24.61 -14.72
C ALA A 7 -74.21 -24.05 -16.14
N ILE A 8 -74.34 -22.74 -16.33
CA ILE A 8 -74.10 -22.08 -17.62
C ILE A 8 -72.61 -22.11 -17.99
N ILE A 9 -71.71 -21.92 -17.01
CA ILE A 9 -70.25 -22.01 -17.24
C ILE A 9 -69.83 -23.43 -17.61
N LEU A 10 -70.35 -24.45 -16.92
CA LEU A 10 -70.05 -25.84 -17.24
C LEU A 10 -70.63 -26.27 -18.60
N ALA A 11 -71.84 -25.83 -18.94
CA ALA A 11 -72.46 -26.10 -20.23
C ALA A 11 -71.72 -25.40 -21.38
N SER A 12 -71.15 -24.21 -21.16
CA SER A 12 -70.36 -23.50 -22.17
C SER A 12 -68.96 -24.08 -22.34
N ILE A 13 -68.32 -24.60 -21.28
CA ILE A 13 -67.08 -25.39 -21.40
C ILE A 13 -67.35 -26.71 -22.17
N PHE A 14 -68.48 -27.36 -21.90
CA PHE A 14 -68.86 -28.59 -22.62
C PHE A 14 -69.22 -28.31 -24.10
N LEU A 15 -69.93 -27.21 -24.40
CA LEU A 15 -70.20 -26.80 -25.78
C LEU A 15 -68.92 -26.38 -26.53
N LEU A 16 -67.99 -25.68 -25.87
CA LEU A 16 -66.69 -25.33 -26.46
C LEU A 16 -65.83 -26.56 -26.75
N SER A 17 -65.98 -27.65 -25.98
CA SER A 17 -65.30 -28.92 -26.26
C SER A 17 -65.86 -29.67 -27.47
N LEU A 18 -67.15 -29.44 -27.81
CA LEU A 18 -67.81 -30.02 -28.99
C LEU A 18 -67.52 -29.24 -30.28
N PHE A 19 -67.02 -27.99 -30.16
CA PHE A 19 -66.64 -27.11 -31.27
C PHE A 19 -65.13 -26.95 -31.43
N VAL A 20 -64.32 -27.86 -30.86
CA VAL A 20 -62.94 -28.02 -31.34
C VAL A 20 -63.09 -28.63 -32.74
N PRO A 21 -62.80 -27.90 -33.83
CA PRO A 21 -62.77 -28.51 -35.15
C PRO A 21 -61.86 -29.73 -35.04
N GLN A 22 -62.26 -30.86 -35.63
CA GLN A 22 -61.37 -31.99 -35.88
C GLN A 22 -60.24 -31.50 -36.78
N LEU A 23 -59.32 -30.75 -36.18
CA LEU A 23 -58.01 -30.45 -36.68
C LEU A 23 -57.43 -31.84 -36.86
N VAL A 24 -57.34 -32.22 -38.14
CA VAL A 24 -56.44 -33.19 -38.71
C VAL A 24 -55.56 -33.77 -37.62
N LEU A 25 -55.75 -35.04 -37.26
CA LEU A 25 -54.79 -35.80 -36.46
C LEU A 25 -53.42 -35.67 -37.14
N ARG A 26 -52.72 -34.57 -36.92
CA ARG A 26 -51.28 -34.48 -37.10
C ARG A 26 -50.78 -35.43 -36.05
N ALA A 27 -50.43 -36.62 -36.50
CA ALA A 27 -49.82 -37.61 -35.66
C ALA A 27 -48.71 -36.90 -34.86
N GLN A 28 -48.89 -36.85 -33.54
CA GLN A 28 -47.93 -36.14 -32.71
C GLN A 28 -46.57 -36.84 -32.84
N PRO A 29 -45.46 -36.10 -32.93
CA PRO A 29 -44.15 -36.73 -32.97
C PRO A 29 -43.85 -37.37 -31.61
N SER A 30 -43.46 -38.64 -31.62
CA SER A 30 -42.88 -39.33 -30.47
C SER A 30 -41.37 -39.09 -30.47
N ILE A 31 -40.86 -38.48 -29.39
CA ILE A 31 -39.45 -38.11 -29.25
C ILE A 31 -38.76 -39.09 -28.31
N LYS A 32 -37.70 -39.77 -28.79
CA LYS A 32 -36.83 -40.58 -27.95
C LYS A 32 -35.42 -39.97 -27.91
N ILE A 33 -34.91 -39.72 -26.71
CA ILE A 33 -33.59 -39.13 -26.49
C ILE A 33 -32.66 -40.14 -25.83
N THR A 34 -31.54 -40.42 -26.48
CA THR A 34 -30.43 -41.21 -25.95
C THR A 34 -29.23 -40.30 -25.72
N VAL A 35 -28.58 -40.46 -24.57
CA VAL A 35 -27.42 -39.65 -24.19
C VAL A 35 -26.32 -40.59 -23.73
N THR A 36 -25.16 -40.51 -24.38
CA THR A 36 -24.03 -41.41 -24.14
C THR A 36 -22.71 -40.62 -24.15
N PRO A 37 -21.86 -40.74 -23.12
CA PRO A 37 -22.13 -41.37 -21.84
C PRO A 37 -23.03 -40.48 -20.96
N ARG A 38 -23.76 -41.10 -20.01
CA ARG A 38 -24.65 -40.37 -19.08
C ARG A 38 -23.89 -39.56 -18.04
N GLU A 39 -22.61 -39.88 -17.85
CA GLU A 39 -21.71 -39.21 -16.92
C GLU A 39 -20.39 -38.91 -17.63
N VAL A 40 -19.95 -37.66 -17.57
CA VAL A 40 -18.73 -37.16 -18.23
C VAL A 40 -17.95 -36.24 -17.31
N PHE A 41 -16.68 -35.96 -17.63
CA PHE A 41 -15.94 -34.86 -17.03
C PHE A 41 -16.04 -33.60 -17.89
N ALA A 42 -15.89 -32.43 -17.26
CA ALA A 42 -15.84 -31.16 -17.98
C ALA A 42 -14.66 -31.14 -18.99
N GLY A 43 -14.94 -30.87 -20.26
CA GLY A 43 -13.99 -30.97 -21.37
C GLY A 43 -14.21 -32.21 -22.26
N ASP A 44 -14.96 -33.21 -21.78
CA ASP A 44 -15.28 -34.41 -22.55
C ASP A 44 -16.46 -34.16 -23.52
N GLN A 45 -16.69 -35.12 -24.40
CA GLN A 45 -17.80 -35.11 -25.35
C GLN A 45 -18.99 -35.94 -24.85
N VAL A 46 -20.18 -35.46 -25.15
CA VAL A 46 -21.46 -36.14 -24.91
C VAL A 46 -22.18 -36.29 -26.25
N ASP A 47 -22.52 -37.52 -26.61
CA ASP A 47 -23.35 -37.80 -27.78
C ASP A 47 -24.83 -37.79 -27.39
N VAL A 48 -25.59 -36.96 -28.10
CA VAL A 48 -27.04 -36.85 -27.95
C VAL A 48 -27.69 -37.31 -29.24
N VAL A 49 -28.42 -38.42 -29.16
CA VAL A 49 -29.18 -38.98 -30.29
C VAL A 49 -30.66 -38.76 -30.04
N VAL A 50 -31.31 -38.05 -30.95
CA VAL A 50 -32.75 -37.82 -30.96
C VAL A 50 -33.36 -38.66 -32.09
N ILE A 51 -34.37 -39.47 -31.76
CA ILE A 51 -35.12 -40.26 -32.73
C ILE A 51 -36.56 -39.75 -32.73
N LEU A 52 -37.06 -39.39 -33.91
CA LEU A 52 -38.42 -38.94 -34.14
C LEU A 52 -39.23 -39.97 -34.91
N LEU A 53 -40.31 -40.41 -34.29
CA LEU A 53 -41.27 -41.32 -34.89
C LEU A 53 -42.65 -40.68 -34.93
N ASN A 54 -43.43 -41.03 -35.94
CA ASN A 54 -44.85 -40.75 -35.98
C ASN A 54 -45.55 -41.58 -34.89
N SER A 55 -46.23 -40.94 -33.92
CA SER A 55 -46.84 -41.69 -32.80
C SER A 55 -47.95 -42.66 -33.22
N SER A 56 -48.56 -42.45 -34.38
CA SER A 56 -49.66 -43.29 -34.88
C SER A 56 -49.17 -44.46 -35.72
N THR A 57 -48.10 -44.28 -36.50
CA THR A 57 -47.61 -45.30 -37.44
C THR A 57 -46.30 -45.96 -37.01
N GLY A 58 -45.57 -45.38 -36.05
CA GLY A 58 -44.23 -45.83 -35.67
C GLY A 58 -43.15 -45.56 -36.71
N ASN A 59 -43.50 -44.98 -37.86
CA ASN A 59 -42.56 -44.69 -38.95
C ASN A 59 -41.66 -43.47 -38.61
N PRO A 60 -40.42 -43.42 -39.13
CA PRO A 60 -39.54 -42.28 -38.96
C PRO A 60 -40.10 -41.00 -39.58
N LEU A 61 -39.76 -39.86 -38.98
CA LEU A 61 -40.12 -38.53 -39.48
C LEU A 61 -38.88 -37.82 -40.05
N PRO A 62 -38.61 -37.93 -41.36
CA PRO A 62 -37.47 -37.28 -42.00
C PRO A 62 -37.67 -35.77 -42.19
N GLU A 63 -36.57 -35.04 -42.41
CA GLU A 63 -36.52 -33.60 -42.69
C GLU A 63 -37.28 -32.72 -41.67
N THR A 64 -37.48 -33.23 -40.46
CA THR A 64 -38.26 -32.57 -39.41
C THR A 64 -37.35 -31.74 -38.53
N LYS A 65 -37.72 -30.48 -38.30
CA LYS A 65 -36.93 -29.53 -37.50
C LYS A 65 -36.96 -29.88 -36.00
N VAL A 66 -35.77 -30.09 -35.45
CA VAL A 66 -35.53 -30.39 -34.02
C VAL A 66 -34.78 -29.23 -33.38
N ASN A 67 -35.30 -28.72 -32.27
CA ASN A 67 -34.59 -27.76 -31.43
C ASN A 67 -34.06 -28.47 -30.19
N VAL A 68 -32.78 -28.29 -29.90
CA VAL A 68 -32.13 -28.86 -28.72
C VAL A 68 -31.54 -27.74 -27.89
N MET A 69 -31.88 -27.69 -26.60
CA MET A 69 -31.32 -26.75 -25.64
C MET A 69 -30.74 -27.52 -24.46
N ILE A 70 -29.58 -27.09 -23.96
CA ILE A 70 -28.98 -27.67 -22.76
C ILE A 70 -28.94 -26.61 -21.67
N ARG A 71 -29.45 -26.94 -20.48
CA ARG A 71 -29.38 -26.11 -19.29
C ARG A 71 -28.41 -26.69 -18.27
N ASN A 72 -27.63 -25.80 -17.64
CA ASN A 72 -26.76 -26.15 -16.53
C ASN A 72 -27.57 -26.36 -15.23
N PRO A 73 -26.93 -26.82 -14.13
CA PRO A 73 -27.60 -27.05 -12.84
C PRO A 73 -28.24 -25.79 -12.23
N GLU A 74 -27.82 -24.60 -12.65
CA GLU A 74 -28.35 -23.30 -12.21
C GLU A 74 -29.54 -22.84 -13.09
N GLY A 75 -29.91 -23.61 -14.11
CA GLY A 75 -31.02 -23.33 -15.02
C GLY A 75 -30.67 -22.42 -16.21
N LEU A 76 -29.41 -22.02 -16.36
CA LEU A 76 -28.93 -21.21 -17.48
C LEU A 76 -28.75 -22.05 -18.74
N VAL A 77 -29.12 -21.51 -19.90
CA VAL A 77 -28.93 -22.18 -21.19
C VAL A 77 -27.48 -22.06 -21.63
N VAL A 78 -26.79 -23.19 -21.77
CA VAL A 78 -25.38 -23.26 -22.18
C VAL A 78 -25.21 -23.68 -23.65
N VAL A 79 -26.21 -24.36 -24.23
CA VAL A 79 -26.19 -24.76 -25.65
C VAL A 79 -27.58 -24.56 -26.26
N LYS A 80 -27.62 -24.07 -27.51
CA LYS A 80 -28.81 -24.04 -28.37
C LYS A 80 -28.42 -24.53 -29.76
N LEU A 81 -29.11 -25.56 -30.25
CA LEU A 81 -28.88 -26.16 -31.56
C LEU A 81 -30.21 -26.38 -32.27
N GLN A 82 -30.17 -26.32 -33.59
CA GLN A 82 -31.30 -26.61 -34.46
C GLN A 82 -30.80 -27.47 -35.61
N SER A 83 -31.46 -28.61 -35.85
CA SER A 83 -31.10 -29.54 -36.92
C SER A 83 -32.37 -30.13 -37.57
N LEU A 84 -32.22 -30.68 -38.77
CA LEU A 84 -33.23 -31.53 -39.41
C LEU A 84 -32.89 -33.00 -39.17
N THR A 85 -33.91 -33.86 -39.06
CA THR A 85 -33.74 -35.32 -39.06
C THR A 85 -33.32 -35.85 -40.42
N ASP A 86 -32.55 -36.93 -40.43
CA ASP A 86 -32.22 -37.72 -41.62
C ASP A 86 -33.41 -38.59 -42.10
N GLU A 87 -33.20 -39.38 -43.15
CA GLU A 87 -34.20 -40.29 -43.73
C GLU A 87 -34.76 -41.31 -42.72
N GLN A 88 -33.99 -41.62 -41.67
CA GLN A 88 -34.36 -42.54 -40.60
C GLN A 88 -35.00 -41.82 -39.40
N GLY A 89 -35.24 -40.51 -39.49
CA GLY A 89 -35.84 -39.73 -38.41
C GLY A 89 -34.89 -39.45 -37.25
N ILE A 90 -33.57 -39.52 -37.49
CA ILE A 90 -32.54 -39.42 -36.45
C ILE A 90 -31.79 -38.09 -36.56
N VAL A 91 -31.42 -37.52 -35.41
CA VAL A 91 -30.44 -36.44 -35.28
C VAL A 91 -29.38 -36.88 -34.27
N SER A 92 -28.12 -36.86 -34.69
CA SER A 92 -26.97 -37.11 -33.81
C SER A 92 -26.18 -35.83 -33.58
N LEU A 93 -26.05 -35.41 -32.32
CA LEU A 93 -25.33 -34.22 -31.91
C LEU A 93 -24.17 -34.61 -31.01
N ASN A 94 -22.95 -34.26 -31.41
CA ASN A 94 -21.78 -34.34 -30.53
C ASN A 94 -21.63 -33.00 -29.80
N VAL A 95 -21.84 -33.03 -28.48
CA VAL A 95 -21.75 -31.85 -27.62
C VAL A 95 -20.45 -31.93 -26.82
N LYS A 96 -19.50 -31.06 -27.17
CA LYS A 96 -18.29 -30.89 -26.36
C LYS A 96 -18.61 -30.05 -25.12
N THR A 97 -18.47 -30.64 -23.94
CA THR A 97 -18.60 -29.89 -22.68
C THR A 97 -17.39 -28.98 -22.50
N GLU A 98 -17.58 -27.77 -21.99
CA GLU A 98 -16.46 -26.86 -21.74
C GLU A 98 -15.83 -27.14 -20.39
N GLU A 99 -14.55 -26.77 -20.23
CA GLU A 99 -13.79 -27.04 -19.00
C GLU A 99 -14.32 -26.31 -17.76
N ASP A 100 -15.09 -25.24 -17.96
CA ASP A 100 -15.68 -24.37 -16.94
C ASP A 100 -17.16 -24.69 -16.66
N TRP A 101 -17.74 -25.68 -17.34
CA TRP A 101 -19.09 -26.15 -17.05
C TRP A 101 -19.18 -26.68 -15.60
N PRO A 102 -20.06 -26.13 -14.75
CA PRO A 102 -20.14 -26.54 -13.35
C PRO A 102 -20.50 -28.03 -13.19
N PRO A 103 -20.00 -28.71 -12.15
CA PRO A 103 -20.47 -30.04 -11.79
C PRO A 103 -21.98 -30.03 -11.56
N GLY A 104 -22.63 -31.12 -11.96
CA GLY A 104 -24.04 -31.34 -11.62
C GLY A 104 -24.84 -31.98 -12.74
N VAL A 105 -26.15 -31.93 -12.58
CA VAL A 105 -27.10 -32.51 -13.53
C VAL A 105 -27.49 -31.45 -14.56
N TYR A 106 -27.20 -31.75 -15.81
CA TYR A 106 -27.58 -30.94 -16.97
C TYR A 106 -28.87 -31.48 -17.54
N VAL A 107 -29.71 -30.58 -18.05
CA VAL A 107 -31.01 -30.92 -18.65
C VAL A 107 -30.97 -30.59 -20.13
N ILE A 108 -31.13 -31.62 -20.96
CA ILE A 108 -31.35 -31.51 -22.39
C ILE A 108 -32.86 -31.40 -22.62
N ILE A 109 -33.26 -30.35 -23.30
CA ILE A 109 -34.62 -30.03 -23.69
C ILE A 109 -34.69 -30.17 -25.21
N VAL A 110 -35.49 -31.10 -25.69
CA VAL A 110 -35.74 -31.29 -27.12
C VAL A 110 -37.17 -30.86 -27.44
N THR A 111 -37.32 -29.96 -28.40
CA THR A 111 -38.61 -29.42 -28.83
C THR A 111 -38.81 -29.66 -30.33
N VAL A 112 -39.93 -30.31 -30.68
CA VAL A 112 -40.37 -30.57 -32.05
C VAL A 112 -41.85 -30.21 -32.15
N ALA A 113 -42.18 -29.23 -33.00
CA ALA A 113 -43.49 -28.58 -33.00
C ALA A 113 -43.89 -28.18 -31.56
N ASP A 114 -44.98 -28.74 -31.03
CA ASP A 114 -45.49 -28.46 -29.68
C ASP A 114 -45.14 -29.54 -28.65
N VAL A 115 -44.32 -30.54 -29.02
CA VAL A 115 -43.90 -31.62 -28.11
C VAL A 115 -42.52 -31.32 -27.53
N VAL A 116 -42.42 -31.43 -26.20
CA VAL A 116 -41.17 -31.22 -25.46
C VAL A 116 -40.80 -32.50 -24.72
N GLN A 117 -39.56 -32.95 -24.90
CA GLN A 117 -39.01 -34.08 -24.17
C GLN A 117 -37.72 -33.69 -23.44
N LEU A 118 -37.56 -34.21 -22.22
CA LEU A 118 -36.42 -33.92 -21.35
C LEU A 118 -35.53 -35.14 -21.17
N LYS A 119 -34.22 -34.91 -21.13
CA LYS A 119 -33.24 -35.92 -20.74
C LYS A 119 -32.13 -35.27 -19.93
N THR A 120 -31.42 -36.05 -19.13
CA THR A 120 -30.36 -35.54 -18.26
C THR A 120 -29.06 -36.30 -18.46
N PHE A 121 -27.94 -35.60 -18.27
CA PHE A 121 -26.62 -36.19 -18.07
C PHE A 121 -25.91 -35.45 -16.93
N LYS A 122 -24.87 -36.06 -16.37
CA LYS A 122 -24.16 -35.54 -15.22
C LYS A 122 -22.72 -35.20 -15.60
N ILE A 123 -22.30 -33.98 -15.28
CA ILE A 123 -20.89 -33.63 -15.28
C ILE A 123 -20.34 -33.94 -13.89
N LYS A 124 -19.42 -34.91 -13.84
CA LYS A 124 -18.64 -35.22 -12.66
C LYS A 124 -17.40 -34.33 -12.62
N VAL A 125 -16.93 -34.13 -11.41
CA VAL A 125 -15.67 -33.46 -11.17
C VAL A 125 -14.79 -34.44 -10.38
N PRO A 126 -13.54 -34.71 -10.80
CA PRO A 126 -12.59 -35.39 -9.93
C PRO A 126 -12.41 -34.52 -8.68
N GLU A 127 -12.40 -35.09 -7.47
CA GLU A 127 -12.30 -34.32 -6.19
C GLU A 127 -11.19 -33.24 -6.19
N THR A 128 -10.13 -33.47 -6.96
CA THR A 128 -9.02 -32.53 -7.19
C THR A 128 -9.42 -31.24 -7.95
N ARG A 129 -10.39 -31.32 -8.88
CA ARG A 129 -10.80 -30.19 -9.75
C ARG A 129 -11.95 -29.37 -9.14
N GLU A 130 -12.79 -29.93 -8.26
CA GLU A 130 -13.81 -29.17 -7.52
C GLU A 130 -13.13 -28.24 -6.51
N ARG A 131 -12.09 -28.76 -5.86
CA ARG A 131 -11.18 -27.98 -5.03
C ARG A 131 -10.51 -26.87 -5.86
N TYR A 132 -10.12 -27.14 -7.11
CA TYR A 132 -9.50 -26.14 -7.99
C TYR A 132 -10.48 -25.02 -8.40
N VAL A 133 -11.70 -25.35 -8.83
CA VAL A 133 -12.73 -24.35 -9.21
C VAL A 133 -13.12 -23.50 -8.01
N ASN A 134 -13.36 -24.12 -6.84
CA ASN A 134 -13.69 -23.39 -5.61
C ASN A 134 -12.52 -22.50 -5.14
N THR A 135 -11.28 -22.98 -5.27
CA THR A 135 -10.08 -22.18 -4.95
C THR A 135 -9.94 -21.01 -5.91
N THR A 136 -10.19 -21.23 -7.21
CA THR A 136 -10.12 -20.20 -8.25
C THR A 136 -11.21 -19.14 -8.05
N ARG A 137 -12.44 -19.54 -7.74
CA ARG A 137 -13.56 -18.65 -7.40
C ARG A 137 -13.22 -17.76 -6.21
N ARG A 138 -12.75 -18.34 -5.09
CA ARG A 138 -12.30 -17.60 -3.91
C ARG A 138 -11.15 -16.63 -4.22
N ALA A 139 -10.20 -17.06 -5.07
CA ALA A 139 -9.08 -16.21 -5.48
C ALA A 139 -9.57 -15.01 -6.31
N ILE A 140 -10.51 -15.21 -7.23
CA ILE A 140 -11.14 -14.16 -8.03
C ILE A 140 -11.88 -13.16 -7.14
N GLU A 141 -12.73 -13.63 -6.22
CA GLU A 141 -13.47 -12.77 -5.28
C GLU A 141 -12.53 -11.89 -4.43
N MET A 142 -11.45 -12.47 -3.90
CA MET A 142 -10.44 -11.73 -3.16
C MET A 142 -9.73 -10.68 -4.04
N MET A 143 -9.44 -11.00 -5.30
CA MET A 143 -8.81 -10.07 -6.23
C MET A 143 -9.74 -8.93 -6.63
N ILE A 144 -11.02 -9.22 -6.91
CA ILE A 144 -12.05 -8.19 -7.17
C ILE A 144 -12.10 -7.20 -6.01
N LYS A 145 -12.18 -7.70 -4.77
CA LYS A 145 -12.20 -6.85 -3.56
C LYS A 145 -10.95 -5.99 -3.42
N LYS A 146 -9.76 -6.53 -3.70
CA LYS A 146 -8.49 -5.78 -3.60
C LYS A 146 -8.36 -4.71 -4.69
N VAL A 147 -8.70 -5.07 -5.93
CA VAL A 147 -8.61 -4.14 -7.06
C VAL A 147 -9.66 -3.03 -6.93
N SER A 148 -10.88 -3.35 -6.48
CA SER A 148 -11.97 -2.36 -6.33
C SER A 148 -11.63 -1.25 -5.32
N ILE A 149 -11.06 -1.61 -4.16
CA ILE A 149 -10.61 -0.64 -3.16
C ILE A 149 -9.64 0.37 -3.79
N ILE A 150 -8.70 -0.12 -4.60
CA ILE A 150 -7.63 0.71 -5.16
C ILE A 150 -8.13 1.53 -6.35
N VAL A 151 -9.01 0.97 -7.19
CA VAL A 151 -9.68 1.72 -8.26
C VAL A 151 -10.46 2.90 -7.68
N ASN A 152 -11.24 2.66 -6.62
CA ASN A 152 -12.02 3.72 -5.95
C ASN A 152 -11.13 4.80 -5.32
N GLN A 153 -9.96 4.43 -4.79
CA GLN A 153 -9.01 5.39 -4.22
C GLN A 153 -8.21 6.18 -5.28
N THR A 154 -8.04 5.63 -6.48
CA THR A 154 -7.20 6.22 -7.53
C THR A 154 -7.99 6.94 -8.63
N GLY A 155 -9.30 6.70 -8.74
CA GLY A 155 -10.15 7.30 -9.78
C GLY A 155 -9.75 6.92 -11.21
N ASN A 156 -9.05 5.79 -11.39
CA ASN A 156 -8.54 5.41 -12.70
C ASN A 156 -9.59 4.66 -13.54
N GLU A 157 -10.14 5.34 -14.54
CA GLU A 157 -11.20 4.80 -15.39
C GLU A 157 -10.76 3.57 -16.20
N ALA A 158 -9.54 3.53 -16.73
CA ALA A 158 -9.05 2.36 -17.48
C ALA A 158 -8.95 1.07 -16.62
N LEU A 159 -8.57 1.19 -15.35
CA LEU A 159 -8.57 0.08 -14.40
C LEU A 159 -9.99 -0.29 -13.95
N ARG A 160 -10.89 0.70 -13.87
CA ARG A 160 -12.30 0.50 -13.53
C ARG A 160 -13.01 -0.28 -14.61
N GLU A 161 -12.78 0.05 -15.87
CA GLU A 161 -13.32 -0.66 -17.02
C GLU A 161 -12.87 -2.12 -17.05
N LYS A 162 -11.56 -2.37 -16.87
CA LYS A 162 -11.02 -3.74 -16.75
C LYS A 162 -11.59 -4.53 -15.58
N LEU A 163 -11.80 -3.87 -14.44
CA LEU A 163 -12.44 -4.51 -13.28
C LEU A 163 -13.88 -4.91 -13.59
N ASN A 164 -14.64 -4.02 -14.25
CA ASN A 164 -16.02 -4.29 -14.64
C ASN A 164 -16.12 -5.44 -15.65
N GLN A 165 -15.24 -5.47 -16.65
CA GLN A 165 -15.15 -6.57 -17.62
C GLN A 165 -14.83 -7.91 -16.92
N ALA A 166 -13.89 -7.92 -15.98
CA ALA A 166 -13.57 -9.13 -15.22
C ALA A 166 -14.72 -9.61 -14.33
N ILE A 167 -15.49 -8.70 -13.73
CA ILE A 167 -16.69 -9.03 -12.95
C ILE A 167 -17.78 -9.62 -13.86
N GLN A 168 -17.93 -9.09 -15.07
CA GLN A 168 -18.90 -9.62 -16.03
C GLN A 168 -18.55 -11.05 -16.46
N LEU A 169 -17.28 -11.30 -16.82
CA LEU A 169 -16.77 -12.63 -17.14
C LEU A 169 -16.94 -13.61 -15.96
N TYR A 170 -16.76 -13.14 -14.72
CA TYR A 170 -17.01 -13.93 -13.53
C TYR A 170 -18.49 -14.35 -13.40
N LYS A 171 -19.43 -13.43 -13.67
CA LYS A 171 -20.87 -13.70 -13.63
C LYS A 171 -21.32 -14.64 -14.75
N GLU A 172 -20.65 -14.60 -15.90
CA GLU A 172 -20.91 -15.47 -17.05
C GLU A 172 -20.31 -16.88 -16.88
N GLY A 173 -19.62 -17.16 -15.77
CA GLY A 173 -18.99 -18.47 -15.51
C GLY A 173 -17.58 -18.61 -16.07
N ASN A 174 -17.08 -17.62 -16.81
CA ASN A 174 -15.75 -17.64 -17.42
C ASN A 174 -14.63 -17.26 -16.42
N TYR A 175 -14.40 -18.14 -15.45
CA TYR A 175 -13.49 -17.91 -14.34
C TYR A 175 -12.02 -17.78 -14.76
N SER A 176 -11.58 -18.52 -15.78
CA SER A 176 -10.19 -18.51 -16.24
C SER A 176 -9.80 -17.16 -16.84
N VAL A 177 -10.65 -16.60 -17.71
CA VAL A 177 -10.41 -15.30 -18.33
C VAL A 177 -10.56 -14.18 -17.28
N ALA A 178 -11.57 -14.26 -16.41
CA ALA A 178 -11.74 -13.34 -15.29
C ALA A 178 -10.48 -13.30 -14.39
N PHE A 179 -9.93 -14.48 -14.05
CA PHE A 179 -8.72 -14.59 -13.23
C PHE A 179 -7.50 -13.95 -13.91
N LYS A 180 -7.25 -14.25 -15.18
CA LYS A 180 -6.13 -13.66 -15.93
C LYS A 180 -6.24 -12.14 -16.00
N MET A 181 -7.45 -11.63 -16.25
CA MET A 181 -7.72 -10.19 -16.33
C MET A 181 -7.49 -9.50 -14.97
N LEU A 182 -7.97 -10.11 -13.88
CA LEU A 182 -7.74 -9.61 -12.52
C LEU A 182 -6.28 -9.69 -12.10
N LEU A 183 -5.55 -10.71 -12.53
CA LEU A 183 -4.11 -10.82 -12.27
C LEU A 183 -3.37 -9.65 -12.94
N GLN A 184 -3.66 -9.37 -14.21
CA GLN A 184 -3.10 -8.23 -14.92
C GLN A 184 -3.45 -6.89 -14.24
N ALA A 185 -4.72 -6.69 -13.88
CA ALA A 185 -5.15 -5.51 -13.13
C ALA A 185 -4.40 -5.39 -11.79
N THR A 186 -4.21 -6.50 -11.08
CA THR A 186 -3.47 -6.56 -9.82
C THR A 186 -1.99 -6.20 -10.00
N HIS A 187 -1.34 -6.60 -11.10
CA HIS A 187 0.02 -6.18 -11.41
C HIS A 187 0.13 -4.68 -11.68
N GLN A 188 -0.79 -4.13 -12.48
CA GLN A 188 -0.85 -2.68 -12.77
C GLN A 188 -1.07 -1.89 -11.48
N VAL A 189 -1.99 -2.35 -10.64
CA VAL A 189 -2.25 -1.83 -9.30
C VAL A 189 -1.00 -1.91 -8.43
N ARG A 190 -0.32 -3.05 -8.34
CA ARG A 190 0.88 -3.24 -7.52
C ARG A 190 2.01 -2.29 -7.92
N ASN A 191 2.21 -2.06 -9.21
CA ASN A 191 3.25 -1.13 -9.69
C ASN A 191 2.92 0.32 -9.32
N ARG A 192 1.66 0.72 -9.42
CA ARG A 192 1.20 2.07 -9.00
C ARG A 192 1.18 2.24 -7.49
N PHE A 193 0.76 1.22 -6.76
CA PHE A 193 0.76 1.21 -5.30
C PHE A 193 2.20 1.32 -4.77
N LYS A 194 3.16 0.60 -5.38
CA LYS A 194 4.59 0.78 -5.10
C LYS A 194 5.06 2.21 -5.38
N ALA A 195 4.60 2.86 -6.45
CA ALA A 195 4.97 4.25 -6.74
C ALA A 195 4.39 5.24 -5.71
N ILE A 196 3.13 5.06 -5.30
CA ILE A 196 2.42 5.93 -4.34
C ILE A 196 2.92 5.69 -2.90
N HIS A 197 3.20 4.45 -2.51
CA HIS A 197 3.52 4.06 -1.13
C HIS A 197 5.02 4.07 -0.82
N ARG A 198 5.92 3.97 -1.81
CA ARG A 198 7.37 4.18 -1.59
C ARG A 198 7.71 5.56 -1.03
N GLY A 199 6.89 6.58 -1.30
CA GLY A 199 7.05 7.91 -0.69
C GLY A 199 6.63 7.93 0.78
N ARG A 200 5.45 7.37 1.09
CA ARG A 200 4.82 7.52 2.42
C ARG A 200 5.39 6.54 3.47
N GLU A 201 5.72 5.32 3.08
CA GLU A 201 6.26 4.28 3.97
C GLU A 201 7.71 4.59 4.35
N ASN A 202 8.53 5.05 3.40
CA ASN A 202 9.91 5.48 3.69
C ASN A 202 9.95 6.74 4.56
N VAL A 203 9.06 7.71 4.33
CA VAL A 203 8.96 8.91 5.17
C VAL A 203 8.53 8.55 6.59
N THR A 204 7.53 7.67 6.75
CA THR A 204 7.05 7.25 8.07
C THR A 204 8.13 6.48 8.83
N ARG A 205 8.81 5.53 8.17
CA ARG A 205 9.93 4.78 8.75
C ARG A 205 11.12 5.69 9.10
N GLY A 206 11.44 6.64 8.22
CA GLY A 206 12.48 7.64 8.45
C GLY A 206 12.18 8.54 9.65
N LEU A 207 10.95 9.04 9.75
CA LEU A 207 10.49 9.87 10.87
C LEU A 207 10.47 9.10 12.20
N SER A 208 10.00 7.84 12.19
CA SER A 208 10.03 6.98 13.38
C SER A 208 11.47 6.76 13.88
N THR A 209 12.38 6.46 12.96
CA THR A 209 13.82 6.32 13.28
C THR A 209 14.40 7.62 13.84
N ALA A 210 14.01 8.78 13.28
CA ALA A 210 14.48 10.08 13.73
C ALA A 210 13.95 10.43 15.14
N ILE A 211 12.69 10.13 15.43
CA ILE A 211 12.08 10.31 16.77
C ILE A 211 12.86 9.51 17.81
N GLN A 212 13.13 8.23 17.53
CA GLN A 212 13.89 7.38 18.44
C GLN A 212 15.31 7.91 18.69
N ARG A 213 16.02 8.33 17.64
CA ARG A 213 17.36 8.93 17.77
C ARG A 213 17.35 10.21 18.59
N HIS A 214 16.37 11.08 18.41
CA HIS A 214 16.29 12.31 19.20
C HIS A 214 15.97 12.03 20.67
N LYS A 215 15.14 11.03 20.97
CA LYS A 215 14.90 10.58 22.34
C LYS A 215 16.21 10.14 23.02
N GLU A 216 17.01 9.33 22.35
CA GLU A 216 18.33 8.90 22.85
C GLU A 216 19.30 10.08 23.06
N VAL A 217 19.26 11.09 22.18
CA VAL A 217 20.08 12.29 22.33
C VAL A 217 19.65 13.11 23.54
N ILE A 218 18.34 13.31 23.74
CA ILE A 218 17.81 14.03 24.91
C ILE A 218 18.24 13.37 26.21
N GLU A 219 18.10 12.04 26.31
CA GLU A 219 18.51 11.30 27.51
C GLU A 219 20.01 11.46 27.80
N LYS A 220 20.85 11.38 26.77
CA LYS A 220 22.30 11.64 26.92
C LYS A 220 22.59 13.06 27.40
N LEU A 221 21.87 14.06 26.89
CA LEU A 221 22.06 15.45 27.28
C LEU A 221 21.56 15.72 28.71
N LYS A 222 20.44 15.12 29.12
CA LYS A 222 19.97 15.16 30.52
C LYS A 222 20.98 14.56 31.50
N ALA A 223 21.59 13.43 31.15
CA ALA A 223 22.66 12.84 31.95
C ALA A 223 23.90 13.75 32.08
N ILE A 224 24.20 14.55 31.06
CA ILE A 224 25.27 15.57 31.12
C ILE A 224 24.86 16.72 32.03
N ILE A 225 23.60 17.18 31.93
CA ILE A 225 23.05 18.24 32.80
C ILE A 225 23.15 17.83 34.27
N ALA A 226 22.71 16.63 34.63
CA ALA A 226 22.80 16.14 36.01
C ALA A 226 24.24 16.21 36.55
N LYS A 227 25.23 15.77 35.76
CA LYS A 227 26.66 15.85 36.13
C LYS A 227 27.23 17.27 36.21
N LEU A 228 26.62 18.22 35.50
CA LEU A 228 26.98 19.64 35.58
C LEU A 228 26.38 20.27 36.84
N GLU A 229 25.11 19.95 37.15
CA GLU A 229 24.41 20.41 38.35
C GLU A 229 25.07 19.87 39.63
N GLU A 230 25.49 18.59 39.66
CA GLU A 230 26.30 17.99 40.73
C GLU A 230 27.61 18.77 41.00
N LYS A 231 28.13 19.47 40.00
CA LYS A 231 29.36 20.27 40.08
C LYS A 231 29.10 21.76 40.31
N GLY A 232 27.86 22.12 40.62
CA GLY A 232 27.46 23.50 40.89
C GLY A 232 27.28 24.38 39.64
N PHE A 233 27.26 23.80 38.43
CA PHE A 233 26.98 24.57 37.22
C PHE A 233 25.46 24.69 37.01
N ASN A 234 24.97 25.93 36.87
CA ASN A 234 23.57 26.18 36.51
C ASN A 234 23.31 25.80 35.05
N ALA A 235 22.53 24.75 34.81
CA ALA A 235 22.13 24.28 33.49
C ALA A 235 20.60 24.41 33.24
N THR A 236 19.91 25.27 33.99
CA THR A 236 18.44 25.40 33.98
C THR A 236 17.87 25.66 32.59
N ILE A 237 18.49 26.53 31.79
CA ILE A 237 18.04 26.86 30.43
C ILE A 237 18.12 25.63 29.51
N ALA A 238 19.23 24.88 29.59
CA ALA A 238 19.40 23.68 28.79
C ALA A 238 18.38 22.60 29.19
N LYS A 239 18.11 22.47 30.48
CA LYS A 239 17.12 21.52 31.02
C LYS A 239 15.71 21.83 30.50
N ALA A 240 15.26 23.08 30.61
CA ALA A 240 13.95 23.51 30.13
C ALA A 240 13.78 23.31 28.61
N LEU A 241 14.83 23.56 27.82
CA LEU A 241 14.81 23.32 26.37
C LEU A 241 14.68 21.83 26.01
N LEU A 242 15.33 20.94 26.78
CA LEU A 242 15.22 19.49 26.58
C LEU A 242 13.86 18.93 27.01
N GLU A 243 13.30 19.41 28.12
CA GLU A 243 11.95 19.05 28.56
C GLU A 243 10.90 19.46 27.52
N LYS A 244 11.04 20.67 26.96
CA LYS A 244 10.20 21.13 25.85
C LYS A 244 10.36 20.26 24.60
N ALA A 245 11.59 19.87 24.25
CA ALA A 245 11.85 19.00 23.10
C ALA A 245 11.28 17.59 23.29
N GLU A 246 11.31 17.07 24.51
CA GLU A 246 10.76 15.76 24.87
C GLU A 246 9.24 15.71 24.79
N ALA A 247 8.56 16.72 25.34
CA ALA A 247 7.11 16.86 25.21
C ALA A 247 6.68 16.93 23.73
N GLN A 248 7.44 17.68 22.91
CA GLN A 248 7.21 17.75 21.47
C GLN A 248 7.48 16.43 20.75
N LEU A 249 8.48 15.64 21.17
CA LEU A 249 8.74 14.30 20.64
C LEU A 249 7.61 13.31 20.92
N HIS A 250 7.04 13.36 22.12
CA HIS A 250 5.86 12.56 22.45
C HIS A 250 4.69 12.88 21.50
N ASN A 251 4.39 14.18 21.32
CA ASN A 251 3.38 14.63 20.38
C ASN A 251 3.69 14.23 18.94
N ALA A 252 4.95 14.32 18.50
CA ALA A 252 5.38 13.88 17.18
C ALA A 252 5.16 12.37 16.97
N SER A 253 5.42 11.55 17.99
CA SER A 253 5.13 10.12 17.96
C SER A 253 3.64 9.84 17.79
N VAL A 254 2.78 10.48 18.59
CA VAL A 254 1.31 10.32 18.49
C VAL A 254 0.80 10.74 17.11
N MET A 255 1.29 11.88 16.59
CA MET A 255 0.90 12.35 15.25
C MET A 255 1.35 11.42 14.13
N LEU A 256 2.52 10.80 14.26
CA LEU A 256 3.03 9.85 13.27
C LEU A 256 2.18 8.58 13.23
N HIS A 257 1.81 8.04 14.40
CA HIS A 257 0.91 6.88 14.51
C HIS A 257 -0.50 7.22 13.97
N GLY A 258 -0.95 8.46 14.15
CA GLY A 258 -2.19 8.97 13.55
C GLY A 258 -2.12 9.29 12.05
N GLY A 259 -1.05 8.90 11.34
CA GLY A 259 -0.90 9.07 9.89
C GLY A 259 -0.57 10.50 9.43
N LYS A 260 -0.26 11.42 10.36
CA LYS A 260 0.00 12.84 10.09
C LYS A 260 1.49 13.12 9.85
N ALA A 261 2.10 12.44 8.87
CA ALA A 261 3.53 12.52 8.59
C ALA A 261 4.05 13.94 8.28
N ASN A 262 3.29 14.75 7.53
CA ASN A 262 3.70 16.13 7.18
C ASN A 262 3.75 17.05 8.41
N LEU A 263 2.78 16.93 9.31
CA LEU A 263 2.76 17.69 10.57
C LEU A 263 3.89 17.23 11.50
N THR A 264 4.12 15.92 11.55
CA THR A 264 5.24 15.32 12.29
C THR A 264 6.58 15.92 11.82
N ALA A 265 6.82 15.99 10.51
CA ALA A 265 8.05 16.55 9.96
C ALA A 265 8.28 18.03 10.35
N ARG A 266 7.21 18.84 10.40
CA ARG A 266 7.31 20.24 10.85
C ARG A 266 7.69 20.35 12.32
N ILE A 267 7.08 19.55 13.19
CA ILE A 267 7.38 19.55 14.63
C ILE A 267 8.81 19.04 14.87
N MET A 268 9.29 18.08 14.09
CA MET A 268 10.66 17.57 14.16
C MET A 268 11.72 18.65 13.93
N ALA A 269 11.47 19.63 13.06
CA ALA A 269 12.37 20.77 12.88
C ALA A 269 12.47 21.63 14.16
N GLN A 270 11.35 21.83 14.86
CA GLN A 270 11.34 22.58 16.13
C GLN A 270 12.03 21.81 17.26
N ILE A 271 11.82 20.49 17.33
CA ILE A 271 12.53 19.59 18.26
C ILE A 271 14.04 19.73 18.05
N MET A 272 14.49 19.65 16.79
CA MET A 272 15.91 19.75 16.44
C MET A 272 16.49 21.11 16.84
N LYS A 273 15.75 22.20 16.64
CA LYS A 273 16.15 23.54 17.10
C LYS A 273 16.35 23.58 18.62
N ASN A 274 15.36 23.12 19.40
CA ASN A 274 15.45 23.13 20.86
C ASN A 274 16.63 22.28 21.37
N ILE A 275 16.88 21.11 20.76
CA ILE A 275 18.04 20.26 21.08
C ILE A 275 19.35 20.99 20.75
N GLY A 276 19.42 21.66 19.60
CA GLY A 276 20.59 22.45 19.19
C GLY A 276 20.87 23.62 20.13
N ASP A 277 19.82 24.31 20.57
CA ASP A 277 19.91 25.42 21.52
C ASP A 277 20.34 24.91 22.91
N ALA A 278 19.79 23.78 23.37
CA ALA A 278 20.22 23.14 24.62
C ALA A 278 21.70 22.74 24.56
N PHE A 279 22.14 22.14 23.45
CA PHE A 279 23.53 21.77 23.24
C PHE A 279 24.46 23.00 23.24
N SER A 280 24.04 24.09 22.59
CA SER A 280 24.81 25.33 22.53
C SER A 280 24.98 25.96 23.92
N ASN A 281 23.94 25.91 24.75
CA ASN A 281 24.02 26.30 26.16
C ASN A 281 25.00 25.40 26.93
N LEU A 282 24.88 24.08 26.79
CA LEU A 282 25.77 23.12 27.47
C LEU A 282 27.23 23.26 27.06
N LYS A 283 27.51 23.60 25.80
CA LYS A 283 28.88 23.83 25.31
C LYS A 283 29.59 24.94 26.09
N ARG A 284 28.89 26.02 26.43
CA ARG A 284 29.44 27.13 27.23
C ARG A 284 29.83 26.65 28.64
N HIS A 285 29.06 25.75 29.24
CA HIS A 285 29.41 25.14 30.53
C HIS A 285 30.56 24.13 30.40
N GLY A 286 30.60 23.37 29.30
CA GLY A 286 31.69 22.45 29.01
C GLY A 286 33.06 23.14 28.92
N GLU A 287 33.11 24.33 28.32
CA GLU A 287 34.33 25.15 28.27
C GLU A 287 34.78 25.57 29.67
N LYS A 288 33.85 26.04 30.52
CA LYS A 288 34.15 26.38 31.93
C LYS A 288 34.66 25.18 32.73
N VAL A 289 34.02 24.02 32.59
CA VAL A 289 34.47 22.76 33.23
C VAL A 289 35.85 22.34 32.73
N SER A 290 36.14 22.52 31.44
CA SER A 290 37.44 22.19 30.85
C SER A 290 38.55 23.06 31.43
N ILE A 291 38.30 24.38 31.54
CA ILE A 291 39.21 25.34 32.17
C ILE A 291 39.48 24.94 33.62
N GLN A 292 38.41 24.66 34.38
CA GLN A 292 38.53 24.29 35.79
C GLN A 292 39.38 23.02 36.00
N LYS A 293 39.11 21.95 35.23
CA LYS A 293 39.91 20.72 35.29
C LYS A 293 41.37 20.91 34.89
N MET A 294 41.63 21.79 33.92
CA MET A 294 43.00 22.10 33.51
C MET A 294 43.73 22.88 34.60
N LYS A 295 43.08 23.83 35.28
CA LYS A 295 43.63 24.52 36.46
C LYS A 295 43.99 23.52 37.56
N GLU A 296 43.03 22.68 37.97
CA GLU A 296 43.25 21.63 38.99
C GLU A 296 44.36 20.64 38.61
N HIS A 297 44.54 20.35 37.32
CA HIS A 297 45.62 19.48 36.88
C HIS A 297 46.97 20.20 36.88
N ILE A 298 47.03 21.46 36.45
CA ILE A 298 48.23 22.28 36.53
C ILE A 298 48.64 22.47 38.00
N ASP A 299 47.70 22.73 38.90
CA ASP A 299 47.98 22.89 40.34
C ASP A 299 48.56 21.63 40.97
N ARG A 300 48.01 20.46 40.63
CA ARG A 300 48.57 19.16 41.06
C ARG A 300 49.98 18.93 40.53
N LEU A 301 50.25 19.35 39.30
CA LEU A 301 51.59 19.24 38.72
C LEU A 301 52.56 20.19 39.41
N LEU A 302 52.19 21.46 39.59
CA LEU A 302 53.02 22.44 40.28
C LEU A 302 53.34 22.03 41.73
N SER A 303 52.44 21.30 42.38
CA SER A 303 52.62 20.75 43.72
C SER A 303 53.51 19.48 43.77
N SER A 304 53.88 18.91 42.61
CA SER A 304 54.71 17.71 42.53
C SER A 304 56.20 18.04 42.64
N LYS A 305 56.92 17.32 43.52
CA LYS A 305 58.36 17.52 43.76
C LYS A 305 59.26 17.18 42.55
N ASN A 306 58.76 16.39 41.59
CA ASN A 306 59.57 15.81 40.51
C ASN A 306 59.47 16.55 39.16
N ILE A 307 59.01 17.81 39.15
CA ILE A 307 58.91 18.60 37.91
C ILE A 307 60.12 19.52 37.78
N PRO A 308 60.83 19.50 36.63
CA PRO A 308 61.93 20.43 36.37
C PRO A 308 61.46 21.90 36.44
N GLU A 309 62.28 22.76 37.03
CA GLU A 309 61.99 24.20 37.18
C GLU A 309 61.60 24.93 35.88
N PRO A 310 62.25 24.71 34.71
CA PRO A 310 61.81 25.34 33.46
C PRO A 310 60.41 24.90 33.00
N VAL A 311 59.95 23.72 33.42
CA VAL A 311 58.60 23.25 33.15
C VAL A 311 57.60 23.89 34.11
N LYS A 312 57.96 24.08 35.39
CA LYS A 312 57.11 24.77 36.37
C LYS A 312 56.81 26.20 35.92
N GLU A 313 57.81 26.93 35.42
CA GLU A 313 57.63 28.30 34.92
C GLU A 313 56.66 28.34 33.74
N LYS A 314 56.78 27.40 32.78
CA LYS A 314 55.85 27.26 31.65
C LYS A 314 54.43 26.90 32.11
N LEU A 315 54.29 26.04 33.12
CA LEU A 315 52.99 25.67 33.70
C LEU A 315 52.33 26.85 34.43
N GLN A 316 53.10 27.67 35.16
CA GLN A 316 52.60 28.90 35.80
C GLN A 316 52.11 29.91 34.77
N LYS A 317 52.88 30.13 33.68
CA LYS A 317 52.44 30.98 32.56
C LYS A 317 51.13 30.50 31.93
N LEU A 318 50.97 29.19 31.77
CA LEU A 318 49.72 28.59 31.26
C LEU A 318 48.56 28.74 32.26
N LYS A 319 48.80 28.63 33.57
CA LYS A 319 47.79 28.89 34.61
C LYS A 319 47.30 30.33 34.56
N ALA A 320 48.22 31.30 34.48
CA ALA A 320 47.89 32.72 34.39
C ALA A 320 47.04 33.04 33.13
N LEU A 321 47.33 32.39 31.99
CA LEU A 321 46.51 32.52 30.78
C LEU A 321 45.08 31.96 30.96
N LEU A 322 44.91 30.88 31.75
CA LEU A 322 43.57 30.35 32.09
C LEU A 322 42.81 31.22 33.09
N GLU A 323 43.51 31.97 33.94
CA GLU A 323 42.91 32.88 34.92
C GLU A 323 42.48 34.19 34.28
N THR A 324 43.33 34.75 33.41
CA THR A 324 43.02 35.98 32.65
C THR A 324 42.04 35.76 31.51
N GLY A 325 41.79 34.51 31.10
CA GLY A 325 40.96 34.19 29.95
C GLY A 325 41.59 34.60 28.61
N ASN A 326 42.86 34.99 28.61
CA ASN A 326 43.57 35.51 27.44
C ASN A 326 44.06 34.38 26.52
N PHE A 327 43.12 33.60 25.98
CA PHE A 327 43.39 32.59 24.97
C PHE A 327 42.29 32.57 23.91
N THR A 328 42.69 32.60 22.64
CA THR A 328 41.80 32.67 21.47
C THR A 328 40.85 31.48 21.37
N LYS A 329 41.37 30.26 21.56
CA LYS A 329 40.61 29.01 21.48
C LYS A 329 41.15 27.99 22.48
N MET A 330 40.27 27.36 23.26
CA MET A 330 40.62 26.29 24.20
C MET A 330 41.42 25.16 23.55
N ARG A 331 41.17 24.89 22.25
CA ARG A 331 41.91 23.89 21.46
C ARG A 331 43.39 24.26 21.26
N GLU A 332 43.69 25.52 21.03
CA GLU A 332 45.08 26.00 20.86
C GLU A 332 45.82 25.99 22.20
N PHE A 333 45.13 26.40 23.27
CA PHE A 333 45.65 26.27 24.62
C PHE A 333 45.98 24.82 24.96
N ALA A 334 45.07 23.86 24.70
CA ALA A 334 45.31 22.45 24.98
C ALA A 334 46.52 21.89 24.22
N LYS A 335 46.80 22.37 23.00
CA LYS A 335 48.02 22.00 22.25
C LYS A 335 49.28 22.53 22.94
N ARG A 336 49.29 23.80 23.35
CA ARG A 336 50.41 24.42 24.09
C ARG A 336 50.67 23.67 25.40
N TYR A 337 49.62 23.40 26.16
CA TYR A 337 49.68 22.60 27.38
C TYR A 337 50.27 21.21 27.14
N HIS A 338 49.87 20.54 26.06
CA HIS A 338 50.41 19.22 25.72
C HIS A 338 51.90 19.23 25.36
N ILE A 339 52.39 20.29 24.72
CA ILE A 339 53.83 20.45 24.44
C ILE A 339 54.61 20.54 25.76
N VAL A 340 54.14 21.34 26.71
CA VAL A 340 54.77 21.47 28.04
C VAL A 340 54.78 20.14 28.80
N LEU A 341 53.69 19.37 28.72
CA LEU A 341 53.64 18.03 29.33
C LEU A 341 54.63 17.03 28.70
N LYS A 342 54.88 17.14 27.39
CA LYS A 342 55.89 16.31 26.69
C LYS A 342 57.31 16.65 27.13
N GLU A 343 57.62 17.93 27.26
CA GLU A 343 58.93 18.41 27.73
C GLU A 343 59.25 17.92 29.14
N ALA A 344 58.23 17.84 29.99
CA ALA A 344 58.34 17.32 31.35
C ALA A 344 58.66 15.81 31.43
N LYS A 345 58.76 15.11 30.28
CA LYS A 345 58.79 13.63 30.19
C LYS A 345 57.69 12.96 31.02
N ILE A 346 56.56 13.65 31.25
CA ILE A 346 55.37 13.10 31.91
C ILE A 346 54.66 12.23 30.86
N ARG A 347 55.30 11.12 30.50
CA ARG A 347 54.71 10.05 29.68
C ARG A 347 53.93 9.13 30.61
N ARG A 348 52.71 9.55 30.95
CA ARG A 348 51.66 8.60 31.33
C ARG A 348 50.29 9.23 31.03
N TYR A 349 49.56 8.60 30.11
CA TYR A 349 48.09 8.57 30.13
C TYR A 349 47.28 9.81 29.66
N ILE A 350 47.73 10.60 28.67
CA ILE A 350 47.08 11.90 28.39
C ILE A 350 46.30 11.98 27.06
N MET A 351 46.60 11.15 26.04
CA MET A 351 45.88 11.22 24.75
C MET A 351 44.39 10.87 24.85
N GLY A 352 44.01 9.92 25.72
CA GLY A 352 42.61 9.55 25.94
C GLY A 352 41.83 10.52 26.84
N LYS A 353 42.45 11.03 27.91
CA LYS A 353 41.78 11.90 28.89
C LYS A 353 41.69 13.37 28.48
N VAL A 354 42.70 13.95 27.82
CA VAL A 354 42.65 15.38 27.40
C VAL A 354 41.68 15.59 26.24
N TRP A 355 41.53 14.62 25.34
CA TRP A 355 40.47 14.65 24.33
C TRP A 355 39.06 14.43 24.90
N ASN A 356 38.94 13.76 26.05
CA ASN A 356 37.67 13.65 26.80
C ASN A 356 37.41 14.86 27.72
N MET A 357 38.40 15.72 27.95
CA MET A 357 38.28 16.94 28.76
C MET A 357 37.74 18.15 27.99
N THR A 358 37.74 18.13 26.65
CA THR A 358 37.15 19.19 25.82
C THR A 358 35.62 19.14 25.77
N GLY A 359 34.98 18.14 26.41
CA GLY A 359 33.53 18.04 26.53
C GLY A 359 32.78 17.85 25.21
N VAL A 360 33.47 17.75 24.07
CA VAL A 360 32.83 17.47 22.78
C VAL A 360 32.74 15.95 22.61
N PRO A 361 31.52 15.37 22.61
CA PRO A 361 31.38 13.94 22.38
C PRO A 361 31.95 13.57 21.01
N LYS A 362 33.06 12.83 20.99
CA LYS A 362 33.49 12.10 19.80
C LYS A 362 32.40 11.05 19.50
N GLY A 363 31.59 11.32 18.48
CA GLY A 363 30.62 10.33 17.97
C GLY A 363 29.28 10.88 17.50
N LEU A 364 28.89 12.10 17.88
CA LEU A 364 27.57 12.63 17.49
C LEU A 364 27.58 13.48 16.21
N GLY A 365 28.75 13.99 15.79
CA GLY A 365 28.88 14.82 14.58
C GLY A 365 28.93 14.06 13.24
N LYS A 366 29.04 12.72 13.26
CA LYS A 366 29.11 11.91 12.02
C LYS A 366 27.80 11.20 11.64
N HIS A 367 26.76 11.22 12.49
CA HIS A 367 25.51 10.49 12.24
C HIS A 367 24.25 11.36 12.06
N VAL A 368 24.39 12.69 11.95
CA VAL A 368 23.30 13.57 11.52
C VAL A 368 23.71 14.37 10.28
N VAL A 369 24.25 13.66 9.28
CA VAL A 369 24.02 14.06 7.88
C VAL A 369 22.91 13.14 7.41
N ILE A 370 21.66 13.54 7.65
CA ILE A 370 20.59 13.05 6.79
C ILE A 370 20.91 13.70 5.44
N LYS A 371 21.49 12.92 4.53
CA LYS A 371 21.43 13.19 3.10
C LYS A 371 19.93 13.18 2.75
N VAL A 372 19.27 14.31 2.94
CA VAL A 372 18.06 14.61 2.19
C VAL A 372 18.60 14.78 0.78
N GLY A 373 18.37 13.75 -0.03
CA GLY A 373 18.85 13.71 -1.40
C GLY A 373 18.47 14.99 -2.13
N LYS A 374 19.40 15.45 -2.98
CA LYS A 374 19.06 16.19 -4.19
C LYS A 374 17.88 15.47 -4.86
N VAL A 375 16.68 15.97 -4.67
CA VAL A 375 15.52 15.64 -5.49
C VAL A 375 14.99 16.97 -5.98
N ALA A 376 15.09 17.15 -7.29
CA ALA A 376 14.45 18.17 -8.11
C ALA A 376 14.75 19.64 -7.77
N LYS A 377 15.77 20.20 -8.43
CA LYS A 377 15.58 21.47 -9.14
C LYS A 377 14.53 21.19 -10.23
N GLY A 378 13.27 21.38 -9.90
CA GLY A 378 12.15 21.30 -10.82
C GLY A 378 11.28 22.53 -10.59
N ASN A 379 11.10 23.31 -11.64
CA ASN A 379 10.34 24.55 -11.67
C ASN A 379 9.01 24.45 -10.91
N PHE A 380 8.87 25.26 -9.88
CA PHE A 380 7.58 25.69 -9.36
C PHE A 380 7.61 27.21 -9.22
N THR A 381 7.52 27.88 -10.38
CA THR A 381 7.01 29.24 -10.46
C THR A 381 5.49 29.17 -10.28
N GLY A 382 5.05 29.35 -9.04
CA GLY A 382 3.64 29.50 -8.68
C GLY A 382 3.55 30.58 -7.62
N GLY A 383 3.33 31.82 -8.08
CA GLY A 383 3.25 32.99 -7.22
C GLY A 383 2.15 32.88 -6.19
N ILE A 384 2.47 33.27 -4.96
CA ILE A 384 1.46 33.67 -3.97
C ILE A 384 1.59 35.20 -3.85
N PRO A 385 0.50 35.96 -4.05
CA PRO A 385 0.52 37.41 -4.02
C PRO A 385 0.78 37.88 -2.58
N LYS A 386 1.81 38.71 -2.39
CA LYS A 386 2.00 39.42 -1.13
C LYS A 386 1.08 40.63 -1.12
N GLY A 387 0.01 40.53 -0.33
CA GLY A 387 -0.75 41.67 0.18
C GLY A 387 0.17 42.63 0.95
N GLY A 388 -0.08 43.92 0.76
CA GLY A 388 0.79 45.00 1.17
C GLY A 388 0.86 45.26 2.67
N ASN A 389 1.84 46.09 3.05
CA ASN A 389 1.51 47.26 3.84
C ASN A 389 2.53 48.38 3.63
N ALA A 390 1.99 49.59 3.70
CA ALA A 390 2.61 50.87 3.43
C ALA A 390 3.72 51.24 4.42
N THR A 391 4.73 51.99 3.93
CA THR A 391 5.15 53.25 4.58
C THR A 391 5.98 54.12 3.63
N ARG A 392 5.49 55.35 3.49
CA ARG A 392 6.07 56.63 3.04
C ARG A 392 7.60 56.75 2.90
N GLY A 393 8.00 57.47 1.84
CA GLY A 393 8.83 58.68 2.01
C GLY A 393 9.96 58.88 0.99
N ARG A 394 9.81 59.93 0.15
CA ARG A 394 10.84 60.75 -0.56
C ARG A 394 11.86 59.98 -1.40
N GLY A 395 11.92 60.11 -2.73
CA GLY A 395 11.97 61.35 -3.50
C GLY A 395 13.39 61.49 -4.07
N HIS A 396 13.57 61.23 -5.36
CA HIS A 396 14.43 62.01 -6.25
C HIS A 396 14.33 61.54 -7.70
N SER A 397 14.34 62.55 -8.55
CA SER A 397 14.35 62.60 -10.01
C SER A 397 15.51 61.88 -10.70
N GLN A 398 15.24 61.44 -11.93
CA GLN A 398 16.06 61.35 -13.15
C GLN A 398 15.74 60.02 -13.85
N GLY A 399 15.54 59.90 -15.15
CA GLY A 399 15.63 60.79 -16.29
C GLY A 399 15.47 59.87 -17.51
N ARG A 400 14.62 60.26 -18.46
CA ARG A 400 14.43 59.63 -19.78
C ARG A 400 15.78 59.36 -20.48
N ARG A 401 15.88 58.26 -21.24
CA ARG A 401 16.08 58.33 -22.70
C ARG A 401 16.03 56.97 -23.40
N GLN A 402 15.28 56.98 -24.51
CA GLN A 402 15.51 56.33 -25.82
C GLN A 402 15.55 54.79 -25.84
N GLY A 403 14.90 54.09 -26.77
CA GLY A 403 14.35 54.49 -28.05
C GLY A 403 14.75 53.46 -29.11
N HIS A 404 13.79 53.09 -29.97
CA HIS A 404 13.92 52.35 -31.24
C HIS A 404 14.45 50.90 -31.17
N GLY A 405 14.01 49.98 -32.02
CA GLY A 405 13.20 50.02 -33.23
C GLY A 405 13.43 48.69 -33.98
N GLY A 406 12.45 48.22 -34.74
CA GLY A 406 12.51 46.96 -35.49
C GLY A 406 11.19 46.22 -35.43
#